data_AF-A0A955JGW0-F1
#
_entry.id   AF-A0A955JGW0-F1
#
_cell.length_a   1.000
_cell.length_b   1.000
_cell.length_c   1.000
_cell.angle_alpha   90.00
_cell.angle_beta   90.00
_cell.angle_gamma   90.00
#
_symmetry.space_group_name_H-M   'P 1'
#
loop_
_entity.id
_entity.type
_entity.pdbx_description
1 polymer ?
#
loop_
_entity_poly.entity_id
_entity_poly.type
_entity_poly.pdbx_seq_one_letter_code
_entity_poly.pdbx_strand_id
1 'polypeptide(L)' 'MLDFDYSFYETKEKLIDEKLLKARNYIAHGEYMLADLQEALEIHEQCIELMEVFNNQVHQAASSQHFRSRTESGSGL' A
#
# COMPACT_ATOMS: atom_id res chain seq x y z
N MET A 1 6.39 -12.73 -9.57
CA MET A 1 6.58 -11.40 -8.96
C MET A 1 5.68 -10.45 -9.71
N LEU A 2 4.80 -9.70 -9.04
CA LEU A 2 3.83 -8.80 -9.69
C LEU A 2 4.42 -7.43 -10.07
N ASP A 3 5.75 -7.29 -10.02
CA ASP A 3 6.53 -6.10 -10.42
C ASP A 3 5.92 -4.78 -9.94
N PHE A 4 5.60 -4.72 -8.65
CA PHE A 4 5.10 -3.52 -8.01
C PHE A 4 6.24 -2.55 -7.75
N ASP A 5 6.08 -1.29 -8.17
CA ASP A 5 6.97 -0.21 -7.77
C ASP A 5 6.78 0.05 -6.27
N TYR A 6 7.80 -0.32 -5.48
CA TYR A 6 7.78 -0.17 -4.03
C TYR A 6 8.08 1.27 -3.58
N SER A 7 8.66 2.09 -4.45
CA SER A 7 9.14 3.43 -4.13
C SER A 7 8.02 4.32 -3.57
N PHE A 8 6.77 4.11 -4.00
CA PHE A 8 5.60 4.81 -3.48
C PHE A 8 5.32 4.49 -2.00
N TYR A 9 5.47 3.22 -1.61
CA TYR A 9 5.18 2.75 -0.26
C TYR A 9 6.30 3.09 0.74
N GLU A 10 7.55 3.12 0.28
CA GLU A 10 8.72 3.42 1.13
C GLU A 10 8.58 4.78 1.84
N THR A 11 8.08 5.80 1.15
CA THR A 11 7.86 7.13 1.75
C THR A 11 6.71 7.17 2.76
N LYS A 12 5.84 6.16 2.76
CA LYS A 12 4.64 6.06 3.60
C LYS A 12 4.80 5.08 4.77
N GLU A 13 5.86 4.25 4.79
CA GLU A 13 6.13 3.31 5.90
C GLU A 13 6.15 4.02 7.26
N LYS A 14 6.83 5.16 7.38
CA LYS A 14 6.88 5.93 8.63
C LYS A 14 5.51 6.43 9.08
N LEU A 15 4.64 6.80 8.14
CA LEU A 15 3.26 7.20 8.45
C LEU A 15 2.48 6.01 9.04
N ILE A 16 2.62 4.84 8.43
CA ILE A 16 1.94 3.61 8.86
C ILE A 16 2.46 3.19 10.25
N ASP A 17 3.77 3.14 10.43
CA ASP A 17 4.38 2.65 11.66
C ASP A 17 4.23 3.62 12.83
N GLU A 18 4.36 4.93 12.61
CA GLU A 18 4.35 5.88 13.74
C GLU A 18 2.96 6.40 14.07
N LYS A 19 2.10 6.67 13.07
CA LYS A 19 0.78 7.26 13.32
C LYS A 19 -0.30 6.20 13.47
N LEU A 20 -0.43 5.28 12.53
CA LEU A 20 -1.49 4.26 12.56
C LEU A 20 -1.27 3.24 13.68
N LEU A 21 -0.04 2.73 13.84
CA LEU A 21 0.27 1.75 14.89
C LEU A 21 0.06 2.36 16.29
N LYS A 22 0.50 3.60 16.48
CA LYS A 22 0.34 4.33 17.74
C LYS A 22 -1.14 4.57 18.02
N ALA A 23 -1.92 5.09 17.06
CA ALA A 23 -3.36 5.27 17.19
C ALA A 23 -4.07 3.96 17.57
N ARG A 24 -3.77 2.85 16.87
CA ARG A 24 -4.31 1.53 17.20
C ARG A 24 -3.98 1.12 18.63
N ASN A 25 -2.74 1.30 19.07
CA ASN A 25 -2.31 0.91 20.41
C ASN A 25 -3.03 1.73 21.49
N TYR A 26 -3.14 3.06 21.32
CA TYR A 26 -3.91 3.90 22.25
C TYR A 26 -5.37 3.46 22.38
N ILE A 27 -6.04 3.20 21.24
CA ILE A 27 -7.43 2.71 21.21
C ILE A 27 -7.53 1.34 21.91
N ALA A 28 -6.63 0.41 21.61
CA ALA A 28 -6.64 -0.94 22.19
C ALA A 28 -6.37 -0.94 23.70
N HIS A 29 -5.60 0.02 24.21
CA HIS A 29 -5.33 0.18 25.63
C HIS A 29 -6.40 0.99 26.37
N GLY A 30 -7.41 1.53 25.67
CA GLY A 30 -8.47 2.34 26.26
C GLY A 30 -7.98 3.72 26.74
N GLU A 31 -6.83 4.17 26.23
CA GLU A 31 -6.28 5.48 26.58
C GLU A 31 -7.00 6.58 25.78
N TYR A 32 -7.29 7.70 26.46
CA TYR A 32 -7.91 8.86 25.83
C TYR A 32 -6.91 9.51 24.88
N MET A 33 -7.02 9.19 23.58
CA MET A 33 -6.27 9.89 22.56
C MET A 33 -7.01 11.19 22.22
N LEU A 34 -6.34 12.32 22.44
CA LEU A 34 -6.77 13.61 21.90
C LEU A 34 -6.43 13.62 20.41
N ALA A 35 -7.20 12.85 19.63
CA ALA A 35 -7.04 12.76 18.20
C ALA A 35 -7.55 14.07 17.58
N ASP A 36 -6.66 14.82 16.95
CA ASP A 36 -7.06 15.94 16.11
C ASP A 36 -7.91 15.39 14.95
N LEU A 37 -9.10 15.96 14.76
CA LEU A 37 -9.99 15.57 13.66
C LEU A 37 -9.27 15.68 12.32
N GLN A 38 -8.44 16.71 12.15
CA GLN A 38 -7.67 16.91 10.94
C GLN A 38 -6.66 15.76 10.73
N GLU A 39 -5.96 15.35 11.78
CA GLU A 39 -5.02 14.23 11.72
C GLU A 39 -5.73 12.91 11.40
N ALA A 40 -6.93 12.69 11.94
CA ALA A 40 -7.73 11.51 11.61
C ALA A 40 -8.16 11.49 10.14
N LEU A 41 -8.56 12.65 9.59
CA LEU A 41 -8.92 12.78 8.18
C LEU A 41 -7.71 12.57 7.25
N GLU A 42 -6.56 13.13 7.58
CA GLU A 42 -5.32 12.94 6.82
C GLU A 42 -4.86 11.47 6.79
N ILE A 43 -4.99 10.78 7.91
CA ILE A 43 -4.69 9.34 8.00
C ILE A 43 -5.68 8.55 7.14
N HIS A 44 -6.96 8.90 7.20
CA HIS A 44 -7.99 8.23 6.40
C HIS A 44 -7.73 8.39 4.90
N GLU A 45 -7.47 9.61 4.44
CA GLU A 45 -7.19 9.91 3.03
C GLU A 45 -5.96 9.12 2.53
N GLN A 46 -4.87 9.10 3.32
CA GLN A 46 -3.67 8.34 2.95
C GLN A 46 -3.90 6.83 2.91
N CYS A 47 -4.76 6.29 3.77
CA CYS A 47 -5.12 4.86 3.70
C CYS A 47 -5.88 4.55 2.40
N ILE A 48 -6.84 5.41 2.01
CA ILE A 48 -7.60 5.23 0.77
C ILE A 48 -6.68 5.34 -0.44
N GLU A 49 -5.79 6.32 -0.48
CA GLU A 49 -4.80 6.50 -1.56
C GLU A 49 -3.92 5.24 -1.71
N LEU A 50 -3.40 4.71 -0.60
CA LEU A 50 -2.60 3.47 -0.61
C LEU A 50 -3.38 2.27 -1.15
N MET A 51 -4.65 2.12 -0.75
CA MET A 51 -5.52 1.05 -1.24
C MET A 51 -5.80 1.18 -2.74
N GLU A 52 -6.03 2.38 -3.23
CA GLU A 52 -6.27 2.66 -4.65
C GLU A 52 -5.04 2.38 -5.50
N VAL A 53 -3.86 2.84 -5.07
CA VAL A 53 -2.60 2.59 -5.77
C VAL A 53 -2.32 1.09 -5.84
N PHE A 54 -2.47 0.37 -4.73
CA PHE A 54 -2.29 -1.08 -4.70
C PHE A 54 -3.27 -1.79 -5.64
N ASN A 55 -4.55 -1.43 -5.60
CA ASN A 55 -5.56 -2.00 -6.48
C ASN A 55 -5.24 -1.77 -7.97
N ASN A 56 -4.82 -0.56 -8.33
CA ASN A 56 -4.42 -0.22 -9.69
C ASN A 56 -3.20 -1.02 -10.14
N GLN A 57 -2.19 -1.19 -9.28
CA GLN A 57 -1.02 -2.01 -9.56
C GLN A 57 -1.41 -3.48 -9.78
N VAL A 58 -2.28 -4.05 -8.95
CA VAL A 58 -2.79 -5.43 -9.12
C VAL A 58 -3.51 -5.57 -10.47
N HIS A 59 -4.39 -4.62 -10.80
CA HIS A 59 -5.11 -4.61 -12.07
C HIS A 59 -4.18 -4.50 -13.28
N GLN A 60 -3.16 -3.63 -13.23
CA GLN A 60 -2.17 -3.49 -14.30
C GLN A 60 -1.32 -4.76 -14.46
N ALA A 61 -0.87 -5.36 -13.36
CA ALA A 61 -0.10 -6.60 -13.39
C ALA A 61 -0.93 -7.77 -13.97
N ALA A 62 -2.21 -7.86 -13.65
CA ALA A 62 -3.11 -8.86 -14.21
C ALA A 62 -3.39 -8.60 -15.71
N SER A 63 -3.62 -7.36 -16.10
CA SER A 63 -4.01 -6.97 -17.47
C SER A 63 -2.84 -7.04 -18.44
N SER A 64 -1.62 -6.72 -17.98
CA SER A 64 -0.41 -6.73 -18.82
C SER A 64 0.08 -8.13 -19.19
N GLN A 65 -0.49 -9.19 -18.59
CA GLN A 65 -0.08 -10.58 -18.82
C GLN A 65 1.44 -10.81 -18.70
N HIS A 66 2.17 -9.98 -17.95
CA HIS A 66 3.62 -10.09 -17.80
C HIS A 66 4.07 -11.44 -17.20
N PHE A 67 3.16 -12.14 -16.50
CA PHE A 67 3.34 -13.53 -16.08
C PHE A 67 3.46 -14.52 -17.26
N ARG A 68 2.84 -14.24 -18.41
CA ARG A 68 2.78 -15.13 -19.59
C ARG A 68 3.99 -15.00 -20.53
N SER A 69 4.83 -13.97 -20.43
CA SER A 69 5.94 -13.79 -21.38
C SER A 69 7.19 -14.63 -21.08
N ARG A 70 7.14 -15.55 -20.09
CA ARG A 70 8.22 -16.53 -19.84
C ARG A 70 7.93 -17.91 -20.42
N THR A 71 7.30 -17.96 -21.58
CA THR A 71 7.27 -19.11 -22.50
C THR A 71 7.16 -18.51 -23.89
N GLU A 72 8.24 -18.08 -24.53
CA GLU A 72 8.83 -18.81 -25.66
C GLU A 72 10.10 -18.04 -26.09
N SER A 73 11.26 -18.49 -25.63
CA SER A 73 12.56 -18.12 -26.21
C SER A 73 13.48 -19.32 -26.02
N GLY A 74 13.08 -20.41 -26.66
CA GLY A 74 13.72 -21.72 -26.57
C GLY A 74 13.32 -22.62 -27.72
N SER A 75 13.28 -22.10 -28.94
CA SER A 75 13.39 -22.89 -30.18
C SER A 75 13.44 -21.96 -31.38
N GLY A 76 14.59 -21.89 -32.03
CA GLY A 76 14.78 -21.14 -33.26
C GLY A 76 16.22 -21.29 -33.71
N LEU A 77 16.43 -22.35 -34.49
CA LEU A 77 17.64 -22.72 -35.23
C LEU A 77 18.41 -21.53 -35.83
#